data_AF-A0A1V4S8S2-F1
#
_entry.id   AF-A0A1V4S8S2-F1
#
_cell.length_a   1.000
_cell.length_b   1.000
_cell.length_c   1.000
_cell.angle_alpha   90.00
_cell.angle_beta   90.00
_cell.angle_gamma   90.00
#
_symmetry.space_group_name_H-M   'P 1'
#
loop_
_entity.id
_entity.type
_entity.pdbx_description
1 polymer ?
#
loop_
_entity_poly.entity_id
_entity_poly.type
_entity_poly.pdbx_seq_one_letter_code
_entity_poly.pdbx_strand_id
1 'polypeptide(L)'
;MMKQLKMILAQSLRSALEAYERVSGINLAYSDELVEGKMTNGVQGKNTPAQALKKILKGTGLTYIITGQGTVVLKEAKMVVSQREEMEEKEVEEKEEKEKEYELAPITVTSEKREKSIQEIPASITALSEIQIEDARIVDTEDLIYHVPNLFMIKTGNHTPGGFLSIRGITPTMAGLPTVGFYVDDIYYANFDMEL
;
A
#
# COMPACT_ATOMS: atom_id res chain seq x y z
N MET A 1 11.51 -5.38 27.80
CA MET A 1 12.67 -4.52 28.17
C MET A 1 13.70 -4.64 27.04
N MET A 2 13.83 -3.64 26.16
CA MET A 2 14.73 -3.72 24.99
C MET A 2 16.18 -3.50 25.42
N LYS A 3 17.07 -4.48 25.19
CA LYS A 3 18.51 -4.35 25.45
C LYS A 3 19.14 -3.37 24.46
N GLN A 4 19.72 -2.28 24.97
CA GLN A 4 20.49 -1.34 24.15
C GLN A 4 21.87 -1.94 23.82
N LEU A 5 22.23 -1.98 22.54
CA LEU A 5 23.56 -2.38 22.08
C LEU A 5 24.55 -1.25 22.38
N LYS A 6 25.52 -1.49 23.27
CA LYS A 6 26.42 -0.41 23.73
C LYS A 6 27.70 -0.27 22.90
N MET A 7 28.20 -1.33 22.25
CA MET A 7 29.41 -1.24 21.42
C MET A 7 29.68 -2.49 20.57
N ILE A 8 29.87 -2.34 19.26
CA ILE A 8 30.51 -3.32 18.36
C ILE A 8 31.66 -2.59 17.68
N LEU A 9 32.90 -3.09 17.82
CA LEU A 9 34.10 -2.47 17.26
C LEU A 9 34.22 -2.77 15.75
N ALA A 10 35.00 -1.97 15.03
CA ALA A 10 35.31 -2.21 13.62
C ALA A 10 36.16 -3.49 13.52
N GLN A 11 35.57 -4.54 12.96
CA GLN A 11 36.16 -5.86 12.84
C GLN A 11 35.69 -6.53 11.54
N SER A 12 36.07 -7.79 11.33
CA SER A 12 35.50 -8.58 10.24
C SER A 12 33.98 -8.57 10.34
N LEU A 13 33.30 -8.41 9.20
CA LEU A 13 31.85 -8.32 9.17
C LEU A 13 31.21 -9.53 9.85
N ARG A 14 31.73 -10.74 9.60
CA ARG A 14 31.34 -11.98 10.25
C ARG A 14 31.27 -11.86 11.78
N SER A 15 32.38 -11.49 12.41
CA SER A 15 32.43 -11.41 13.87
C SER A 15 31.50 -10.33 14.41
N ALA A 16 31.28 -9.24 13.67
CA ALA A 16 30.34 -8.19 14.05
C ALA A 16 28.87 -8.64 13.99
N LEU A 17 28.52 -9.45 12.99
CA LEU A 17 27.19 -10.05 12.88
C LEU A 17 26.94 -11.06 14.00
N GLU A 18 27.90 -11.93 14.31
CA GLU A 18 27.80 -12.86 15.45
C GLU A 18 27.62 -12.13 16.79
N ALA A 19 28.37 -11.03 17.00
CA ALA A 19 28.22 -10.19 18.19
C ALA A 19 26.84 -9.53 18.24
N TYR A 20 26.31 -9.11 17.09
CA TYR A 20 24.98 -8.55 16.96
C TYR A 20 23.88 -9.57 17.28
N GLU A 21 23.95 -10.80 16.77
CA GLU A 21 22.99 -11.87 17.07
C GLU A 21 22.93 -12.15 18.57
N ARG A 22 24.10 -12.29 19.21
CA ARG A 22 24.21 -12.57 20.64
C ARG A 22 23.57 -11.49 21.51
N VAL A 23 23.68 -10.23 21.11
CA VAL A 23 23.18 -9.10 21.91
C VAL A 23 21.72 -8.78 21.59
N SER A 24 21.32 -8.87 20.32
CA SER A 24 19.96 -8.54 19.87
C SER A 24 18.95 -9.68 20.01
N GLY A 25 19.41 -10.93 20.05
CA GLY A 25 18.56 -12.13 20.04
C GLY A 25 17.90 -12.41 18.68
N ILE A 26 18.35 -11.75 17.61
CA ILE A 26 17.87 -11.92 16.25
C ILE A 26 18.78 -12.93 15.54
N ASN A 27 18.19 -13.90 14.84
CA ASN A 27 18.95 -14.84 14.01
C ASN A 27 19.21 -14.23 12.63
N LEU A 28 20.45 -14.20 12.18
CA LEU A 28 20.80 -13.77 10.83
C LEU A 28 20.99 -14.99 9.92
N ALA A 29 20.35 -14.97 8.76
CA ALA A 29 20.56 -15.95 7.70
C ALA A 29 21.39 -15.30 6.58
N TYR A 30 22.59 -15.82 6.32
CA TYR A 30 23.48 -15.32 5.28
C TYR A 30 24.40 -16.42 4.77
N SER A 31 24.86 -16.28 3.53
CA SER A 31 25.91 -17.13 2.96
C SER A 31 27.29 -16.60 3.34
N ASP A 32 28.23 -17.50 3.63
CA ASP A 32 29.60 -17.14 4.04
C ASP A 32 30.32 -16.26 3.01
N GLU A 33 30.06 -16.51 1.73
CA GLU A 33 30.60 -15.76 0.59
C GLU A 33 30.26 -14.26 0.64
N LEU A 34 29.12 -13.89 1.23
CA LEU A 34 28.66 -12.50 1.30
C LEU A 34 29.43 -11.67 2.33
N VAL A 35 29.93 -12.32 3.38
CA VAL A 35 30.59 -11.67 4.52
C VAL A 35 32.12 -11.82 4.49
N GLU A 36 32.62 -12.68 3.61
CA GLU A 36 34.04 -12.97 3.48
C GLU A 36 34.82 -11.76 2.93
N GLY A 37 35.93 -11.42 3.58
CA GLY A 37 36.77 -10.26 3.23
C GLY A 37 36.12 -8.87 3.46
N LYS A 38 34.89 -8.81 4.00
CA LYS A 38 34.20 -7.55 4.29
C LYS A 38 34.51 -7.05 5.70
N MET A 39 34.72 -5.75 5.83
CA MET A 39 34.93 -5.06 7.09
C MET A 39 33.75 -4.17 7.42
N THR A 40 33.37 -4.09 8.69
CA THR A 40 32.37 -3.13 9.17
C THR A 40 33.05 -1.95 9.86
N ASN A 41 32.40 -0.78 9.81
CA ASN A 41 32.80 0.40 10.60
C ASN A 41 32.41 0.29 12.08
N GLY A 42 31.73 -0.80 12.47
CA GLY A 42 31.25 -1.01 13.82
C GLY A 42 30.07 -0.10 14.18
N VAL A 43 29.56 -0.27 15.39
CA VAL A 43 28.43 0.50 15.92
C VAL A 43 28.73 0.96 17.33
N GLN A 44 28.65 2.27 17.54
CA GLN A 44 28.85 2.90 18.83
C GLN A 44 27.63 3.74 19.21
N GLY A 45 27.36 3.83 20.52
CA GLY A 45 26.25 4.61 21.09
C GLY A 45 24.97 3.80 21.31
N LYS A 46 23.94 4.45 21.87
CA LYS A 46 22.62 3.85 22.10
C LYS A 46 21.90 3.68 20.75
N ASN A 47 21.89 2.47 20.22
CA ASN A 47 21.18 2.15 18.97
C ASN A 47 20.15 1.05 19.25
N THR A 48 19.01 1.13 18.57
CA THR A 48 18.08 -0.02 18.49
C THR A 48 18.73 -1.13 17.66
N PRO A 49 18.31 -2.40 17.81
CA PRO A 49 18.83 -3.51 17.00
C PRO A 49 18.79 -3.22 15.49
N ALA A 50 17.66 -2.73 14.99
CA ALA A 50 17.52 -2.35 13.59
C ALA A 50 18.51 -1.25 13.15
N GLN A 51 18.70 -0.22 13.99
CA GLN A 51 19.66 0.86 13.72
C GLN A 51 21.11 0.37 13.76
N ALA A 52 21.43 -0.54 14.68
CA ALA A 52 22.74 -1.14 14.77
C ALA A 52 23.04 -1.96 13.52
N LEU A 53 22.13 -2.84 13.08
CA LEU A 53 22.35 -3.66 11.89
C LEU A 53 22.58 -2.81 10.64
N LYS A 54 21.75 -1.76 10.43
CA LYS A 54 21.93 -0.83 9.31
C LYS A 54 23.31 -0.15 9.32
N LYS A 55 23.82 0.21 10.50
CA LYS A 55 25.16 0.82 10.63
C LYS A 55 26.29 -0.19 10.44
N ILE A 56 26.14 -1.43 10.90
CA ILE A 56 27.12 -2.52 10.68
C ILE A 56 27.28 -2.78 9.18
N LEU A 57 26.18 -2.83 8.45
CA LEU A 57 26.17 -3.13 7.02
C LEU A 57 26.58 -1.93 6.15
N LYS A 58 26.62 -0.72 6.70
CA LYS A 58 27.00 0.49 5.96
C LYS A 58 28.45 0.41 5.46
N GLY A 59 28.61 0.45 4.13
CA GLY A 59 29.92 0.36 3.45
C GLY A 59 30.33 -1.05 3.04
N THR A 60 29.54 -2.08 3.40
CA THR A 60 29.83 -3.49 3.03
C THR A 60 29.24 -3.88 1.67
N GLY A 61 28.27 -3.09 1.17
CA GLY A 61 27.51 -3.40 -0.03
C GLY A 61 26.42 -4.45 0.18
N LEU A 62 26.03 -4.71 1.42
CA LEU A 62 24.99 -5.65 1.79
C LEU A 62 23.74 -4.93 2.31
N THR A 63 22.59 -5.57 2.12
CA THR A 63 21.30 -5.19 2.72
C THR A 63 20.77 -6.35 3.55
N TYR A 64 19.68 -6.09 4.27
CA TYR A 64 18.96 -7.11 5.01
C TYR A 64 17.47 -7.07 4.67
N ILE A 65 16.79 -8.21 4.85
CA ILE A 65 15.33 -8.34 4.78
C ILE A 65 14.88 -9.00 6.08
N ILE A 66 13.89 -8.40 6.74
CA ILE A 66 13.30 -8.98 7.95
C ILE A 66 12.27 -10.00 7.50
N THR A 67 12.53 -11.27 7.80
CA THR A 67 11.55 -12.35 7.65
C THR A 67 10.84 -12.48 8.99
N GLY A 68 9.51 -12.64 9.00
CA GLY A 68 8.75 -12.77 10.25
C GLY A 68 9.35 -13.83 11.19
N GLN A 69 9.09 -13.72 12.50
CA GLN A 69 9.63 -14.59 13.56
C GLN A 69 11.11 -14.33 13.97
N GLY A 70 11.58 -13.09 13.90
CA GLY A 70 12.91 -12.73 14.47
C GLY A 70 14.10 -13.25 13.67
N THR A 71 13.89 -13.54 12.38
CA THR A 71 14.93 -13.98 11.45
C THR A 71 15.20 -12.89 10.42
N VAL A 72 16.47 -12.58 10.16
CA VAL A 72 16.87 -11.51 9.23
C VAL A 72 17.84 -12.06 8.19
N VAL A 73 17.48 -11.95 6.92
CA VAL A 73 18.27 -12.49 5.79
C VAL A 73 19.17 -11.40 5.20
N LEU A 74 20.46 -11.66 5.00
CA LEU A 74 21.37 -10.73 4.31
C LEU A 74 21.43 -11.00 2.80
N LYS A 75 21.48 -9.94 2.00
CA LYS A 75 21.59 -9.99 0.54
C LYS A 75 22.58 -8.94 0.02
N GLU A 76 23.16 -9.14 -1.16
CA GLU A 76 23.98 -8.10 -1.80
C GLU A 76 23.12 -6.95 -2.32
N ALA A 77 23.58 -5.72 -2.07
CA ALA A 77 22.90 -4.51 -2.54
C ALA A 77 22.81 -4.45 -4.08
N LYS A 78 23.71 -5.10 -4.85
CA LYS A 78 23.62 -5.13 -6.32
C LYS A 78 22.44 -5.94 -6.84
N MET A 79 22.16 -7.11 -6.25
CA MET A 79 20.92 -7.85 -6.54
C MET A 79 19.69 -7.09 -6.08
N VAL A 80 19.86 -6.22 -5.09
CA VAL A 80 18.78 -5.43 -4.53
C VAL A 80 18.56 -4.13 -5.30
N VAL A 81 19.48 -3.59 -6.10
CA VAL A 81 19.20 -2.41 -6.96
C VAL A 81 18.27 -2.79 -8.12
N SER A 82 18.46 -3.95 -8.73
CA SER A 82 17.53 -4.48 -9.76
C SER A 82 16.15 -4.86 -9.19
N GLN A 83 16.03 -5.00 -7.87
CA GLN A 83 14.76 -5.23 -7.17
C GLN A 83 14.31 -4.01 -6.34
N ARG A 84 15.15 -2.96 -6.19
CA ARG A 84 14.88 -1.69 -5.46
C ARG A 84 14.39 -0.62 -6.40
N GLU A 85 14.71 -0.66 -7.69
CA GLU A 85 13.94 0.17 -8.61
C GLU A 85 12.46 -0.27 -8.59
N GLU A 86 12.17 -1.55 -8.34
CA GLU A 86 10.81 -2.08 -8.11
C GLU A 86 10.32 -2.06 -6.64
N MET A 87 11.21 -2.02 -5.64
CA MET A 87 10.86 -2.00 -4.20
C MET A 87 11.00 -0.62 -3.54
N GLU A 88 11.81 0.32 -4.02
CA GLU A 88 11.84 1.71 -3.52
C GLU A 88 10.59 2.48 -3.95
N GLU A 89 9.94 2.07 -5.05
CA GLU A 89 8.58 2.54 -5.35
C GLU A 89 7.54 2.00 -4.35
N LYS A 90 7.71 0.76 -3.84
CA LYS A 90 6.80 0.13 -2.85
C LYS A 90 7.11 0.40 -1.38
N GLU A 91 8.37 0.66 -1.01
CA GLU A 91 8.80 0.87 0.39
C GLU A 91 8.68 2.34 0.82
N VAL A 92 8.49 3.25 -0.14
CA VAL A 92 8.02 4.62 0.13
C VAL A 92 6.52 4.62 0.47
N GLU A 93 5.72 3.74 -0.14
CA GLU A 93 4.30 3.54 0.22
C GLU A 93 4.13 2.90 1.62
N GLU A 94 4.89 1.85 1.95
CA GLU A 94 4.63 1.07 3.17
C GLU A 94 5.13 1.73 4.49
N LYS A 95 5.97 2.78 4.41
CA LYS A 95 6.45 3.50 5.62
C LYS A 95 5.57 4.68 6.04
N GLU A 96 4.63 5.13 5.22
CA GLU A 96 3.62 6.11 5.66
C GLU A 96 2.45 5.47 6.43
N GLU A 97 2.27 4.15 6.35
CA GLU A 97 1.09 3.48 6.91
C GLU A 97 1.14 3.17 8.42
N LYS A 98 2.28 3.31 9.11
CA LYS A 98 2.37 2.91 10.55
C LYS A 98 2.40 4.04 11.57
N GLU A 99 2.24 5.30 11.15
CA GLU A 99 2.08 6.42 12.09
C GLU A 99 0.86 7.32 11.81
N LYS A 100 -0.09 6.89 10.97
CA LYS A 100 -1.39 7.59 10.87
C LYS A 100 -2.41 6.94 11.78
N GLU A 101 -2.47 7.49 12.98
CA GLU A 101 -3.71 7.79 13.70
C GLU A 101 -4.91 7.85 12.73
N TYR A 102 -5.97 7.09 12.99
CA TYR A 102 -7.17 6.90 12.16
C TYR A 102 -7.52 8.10 11.26
N GLU A 103 -6.93 8.16 10.07
CA GLU A 103 -7.33 9.06 9.01
C GLU A 103 -8.04 8.23 7.95
N LEU A 104 -9.28 8.63 7.65
CA LEU A 104 -10.14 7.96 6.67
C LEU A 104 -9.43 7.84 5.33
N ALA A 105 -9.37 6.62 4.79
CA ALA A 105 -8.74 6.33 3.51
C ALA A 105 -9.35 7.20 2.39
N PRO A 106 -8.53 7.87 1.55
CA PRO A 106 -9.04 8.63 0.43
C PRO A 106 -9.58 7.69 -0.64
N ILE A 107 -10.64 8.16 -1.25
CA ILE A 107 -11.53 7.43 -2.13
C ILE A 107 -11.15 7.88 -3.55
N THR A 108 -10.38 7.07 -4.29
CA THR A 108 -9.81 7.47 -5.59
C THR A 108 -10.85 7.33 -6.71
N VAL A 109 -11.04 8.38 -7.54
CA VAL A 109 -11.89 8.29 -8.74
C VAL A 109 -11.20 8.88 -9.96
N THR A 110 -11.30 8.15 -11.06
CA THR A 110 -10.72 8.43 -12.37
C THR A 110 -11.63 9.35 -13.19
N SER A 111 -11.85 10.60 -12.75
CA SER A 111 -12.63 11.55 -13.56
C SER A 111 -11.84 12.19 -14.72
N GLU A 112 -10.50 12.09 -14.76
CA GLU A 112 -9.67 12.69 -15.84
C GLU A 112 -8.51 11.79 -16.36
N LYS A 113 -8.59 10.46 -16.21
CA LYS A 113 -7.52 9.53 -16.66
C LYS A 113 -6.10 9.83 -16.13
N ARG A 114 -5.99 10.40 -14.92
CA ARG A 114 -4.75 10.46 -14.12
C ARG A 114 -5.10 10.21 -12.66
N GLU A 115 -4.32 9.37 -11.98
CA GLU A 115 -4.44 9.14 -10.55
C GLU A 115 -4.13 10.45 -9.80
N LYS A 116 -5.10 10.97 -9.06
CA LYS A 116 -4.96 12.13 -8.19
C LYS A 116 -5.69 11.86 -6.90
N SER A 117 -5.13 12.32 -5.78
CA SER A 117 -5.82 12.31 -4.50
C SER A 117 -7.15 13.05 -4.63
N ILE A 118 -8.22 12.49 -4.04
CA ILE A 118 -9.56 13.10 -4.10
C ILE A 118 -9.59 14.54 -3.57
N GLN A 119 -8.66 14.89 -2.68
CA GLN A 119 -8.52 16.23 -2.11
C GLN A 119 -7.96 17.26 -3.12
N GLU A 120 -7.27 16.80 -4.17
CA GLU A 120 -6.65 17.65 -5.19
C GLU A 120 -7.51 17.81 -6.44
N ILE A 121 -8.59 17.03 -6.57
CA ILE A 121 -9.51 17.13 -7.71
C ILE A 121 -10.57 18.17 -7.35
N PRO A 122 -10.72 19.27 -8.13
CA PRO A 122 -11.76 20.27 -7.91
C PRO A 122 -13.13 19.78 -8.43
N ALA A 123 -13.49 18.53 -8.15
CA ALA A 123 -14.76 17.92 -8.49
C ALA A 123 -15.25 17.10 -7.30
N SER A 124 -16.56 17.11 -7.02
CA SER A 124 -17.11 16.27 -5.97
C SER A 124 -17.17 14.83 -6.44
N ILE A 125 -16.53 13.96 -5.68
CA ILE A 125 -16.26 12.58 -6.00
C ILE A 125 -16.71 11.71 -4.82
N THR A 126 -17.25 10.54 -5.13
CA THR A 126 -17.50 9.48 -4.15
C THR A 126 -16.97 8.19 -4.75
N ALA A 127 -16.21 7.45 -3.95
CA ALA A 127 -15.74 6.10 -4.17
C ALA A 127 -16.04 5.33 -2.89
N LEU A 128 -15.97 4.02 -3.00
CA LEU A 128 -16.17 3.11 -1.90
C LEU A 128 -14.97 2.17 -1.92
N SER A 129 -14.29 2.01 -0.79
CA SER A 129 -13.21 1.04 -0.67
C SER A 129 -13.75 -0.38 -0.55
N GLU A 130 -12.90 -1.37 -0.80
CA GLU A 130 -13.23 -2.79 -0.61
C GLU A 130 -13.83 -3.08 0.77
N ILE A 131 -13.20 -2.55 1.83
CA ILE A 131 -13.68 -2.69 3.21
C ILE A 131 -15.09 -2.10 3.37
N GLN A 132 -15.37 -0.94 2.76
CA GLN A 132 -16.69 -0.31 2.84
C GLN A 132 -17.75 -1.13 2.10
N ILE A 133 -17.40 -1.71 0.96
CA ILE A 133 -18.28 -2.57 0.16
C ILE A 133 -18.61 -3.84 0.96
N GLU A 134 -17.60 -4.47 1.57
CA GLU A 134 -17.77 -5.67 2.39
C GLU A 134 -18.59 -5.41 3.67
N ASP A 135 -18.26 -4.36 4.42
CA ASP A 135 -18.95 -3.99 5.67
C ASP A 135 -20.41 -3.61 5.42
N ALA A 136 -20.67 -2.89 4.32
CA ALA A 136 -22.02 -2.52 3.90
C ALA A 136 -22.78 -3.67 3.22
N ARG A 137 -22.11 -4.79 2.92
CA ARG A 137 -22.67 -5.95 2.19
C ARG A 137 -23.28 -5.57 0.85
N ILE A 138 -22.61 -4.69 0.13
CA ILE A 138 -23.00 -4.29 -1.22
C ILE A 138 -22.69 -5.49 -2.11
N VAL A 139 -23.73 -6.13 -2.63
CA VAL A 139 -23.59 -7.34 -3.47
C VAL A 139 -23.88 -7.08 -4.94
N ASP A 140 -24.58 -5.99 -5.23
CA ASP A 140 -24.91 -5.57 -6.59
C ASP A 140 -24.73 -4.05 -6.75
N THR A 141 -24.87 -3.59 -7.98
CA THR A 141 -24.75 -2.17 -8.30
C THR A 141 -25.98 -1.35 -7.88
N GLU A 142 -27.12 -1.98 -7.61
CA GLU A 142 -28.30 -1.30 -7.06
C GLU A 142 -28.04 -0.86 -5.61
N ASP A 143 -27.38 -1.70 -4.82
CA ASP A 143 -26.96 -1.42 -3.45
C ASP A 143 -26.07 -0.16 -3.39
N LEU A 144 -25.17 0.03 -4.36
CA LEU A 144 -24.31 1.22 -4.44
C LEU A 144 -25.10 2.53 -4.43
N ILE A 145 -26.31 2.54 -5.02
CA ILE A 145 -27.16 3.73 -5.10
C ILE A 145 -27.58 4.20 -3.71
N TYR A 146 -27.77 3.28 -2.77
CA TYR A 146 -28.13 3.62 -1.39
C TYR A 146 -26.96 4.14 -0.56
N HIS A 147 -25.73 3.89 -0.99
CA HIS A 147 -24.51 4.30 -0.30
C HIS A 147 -23.85 5.54 -0.89
N VAL A 148 -24.21 5.95 -2.11
CA VAL A 148 -23.66 7.15 -2.76
C VAL A 148 -24.59 8.35 -2.56
N PRO A 149 -24.13 9.44 -1.92
CA PRO A 149 -24.94 10.64 -1.73
C PRO A 149 -25.34 11.29 -3.05
N ASN A 150 -26.60 11.72 -3.14
CA ASN A 150 -27.11 12.47 -4.30
C ASN A 150 -27.07 11.69 -5.62
N LEU A 151 -26.99 10.35 -5.52
CA LEU A 151 -27.29 9.38 -6.57
C LEU A 151 -28.65 8.77 -6.27
N PHE A 152 -29.54 8.74 -7.25
CA PHE A 152 -30.82 8.05 -7.12
C PHE A 152 -31.25 7.45 -8.46
N MET A 153 -32.05 6.40 -8.40
CA MET A 153 -32.61 5.74 -9.57
C MET A 153 -34.12 5.93 -9.65
N ILE A 154 -34.60 6.26 -10.83
CA ILE A 154 -36.02 6.28 -11.15
C ILE A 154 -36.32 5.01 -11.95
N LYS A 155 -37.02 4.05 -11.34
CA LYS A 155 -37.45 2.82 -11.99
C LYS A 155 -38.67 3.08 -12.88
N THR A 156 -38.64 2.62 -14.13
CA THR A 156 -39.77 2.73 -15.06
C THR A 156 -40.69 1.52 -14.92
N GLY A 157 -41.48 1.49 -13.85
CA GLY A 157 -42.46 0.44 -13.56
C GLY A 157 -41.90 -0.76 -12.80
N ASN A 158 -42.79 -1.66 -12.37
CA ASN A 158 -42.48 -2.72 -11.37
C ASN A 158 -41.69 -3.91 -11.92
N HIS A 159 -41.60 -4.09 -13.25
CA HIS A 159 -40.97 -5.28 -13.88
C HIS A 159 -40.12 -4.94 -15.12
N THR A 160 -39.81 -3.67 -15.35
CA THR A 160 -38.94 -3.29 -16.46
C THR A 160 -37.52 -3.16 -15.92
N PRO A 161 -36.51 -3.77 -16.55
CA PRO A 161 -35.10 -3.53 -16.23
C PRO A 161 -34.66 -2.06 -16.47
N GLY A 162 -35.55 -1.23 -17.02
CA GLY A 162 -35.29 0.17 -17.35
C GLY A 162 -35.41 1.07 -16.13
N GLY A 163 -34.27 1.43 -15.54
CA GLY A 163 -34.12 2.52 -14.60
C GLY A 163 -33.26 3.63 -15.18
N PHE A 164 -33.53 4.88 -14.79
CA PHE A 164 -32.65 6.00 -15.10
C PHE A 164 -31.92 6.45 -13.84
N LEU A 165 -30.59 6.53 -13.93
CA LEU A 165 -29.78 7.14 -12.88
C LEU A 165 -29.86 8.66 -12.97
N SER A 166 -29.92 9.29 -11.81
CA SER A 166 -29.84 10.71 -11.65
C SER A 166 -28.81 11.07 -10.60
N ILE A 167 -27.97 12.05 -10.93
CA ILE A 167 -26.94 12.58 -10.03
C ILE A 167 -27.17 14.09 -9.92
N ARG A 168 -27.19 14.61 -8.69
CA ARG A 168 -27.33 16.06 -8.43
C ARG A 168 -28.57 16.69 -9.09
N GLY A 169 -29.66 15.92 -9.18
CA GLY A 169 -30.93 16.36 -9.78
C GLY A 169 -30.93 16.44 -11.31
N ILE A 170 -29.87 15.99 -11.99
CA ILE A 170 -29.85 15.84 -13.44
C ILE A 170 -30.40 14.46 -13.78
N THR A 171 -31.59 14.44 -14.34
CA THR A 171 -32.32 13.21 -14.71
C THR A 171 -32.51 13.18 -16.22
N PRO A 172 -32.31 12.04 -16.90
CA PRO A 172 -32.59 11.94 -18.33
C PRO A 172 -34.09 11.98 -18.58
N THR A 173 -34.48 12.42 -19.79
CA THR A 173 -35.87 12.32 -20.24
C THR A 173 -36.17 10.91 -20.74
N MET A 174 -37.43 10.49 -20.77
CA MET A 174 -37.81 9.11 -21.13
C MET A 174 -37.33 8.64 -22.51
N ALA A 175 -37.07 9.56 -23.44
CA ALA A 175 -36.53 9.29 -24.77
C ALA A 175 -35.14 9.94 -24.99
N GLY A 176 -34.52 10.43 -23.92
CA GLY A 176 -33.23 11.11 -23.94
C GLY A 176 -32.06 10.14 -23.82
N LEU A 177 -30.87 10.63 -24.16
CA LEU A 177 -29.63 9.92 -23.86
C LEU A 177 -29.40 9.86 -22.34
N PRO A 178 -28.69 8.84 -21.84
CA PRO A 178 -28.31 8.77 -20.43
C PRO A 178 -27.54 10.02 -20.02
N THR A 179 -27.97 10.68 -18.95
CA THR A 179 -27.26 11.86 -18.42
C THR A 179 -26.12 11.49 -17.48
N VAL A 180 -26.07 10.23 -17.04
CA VAL A 180 -25.02 9.64 -16.22
C VAL A 180 -24.32 8.58 -17.06
N GLY A 181 -22.99 8.66 -17.13
CA GLY A 181 -22.19 7.65 -17.82
C GLY A 181 -21.87 6.48 -16.88
N PHE A 182 -22.10 5.26 -17.34
CA PHE A 182 -21.70 4.04 -16.63
C PHE A 182 -20.46 3.45 -17.30
N TYR A 183 -19.45 3.13 -16.50
CA TYR A 183 -18.18 2.60 -16.98
C TYR A 183 -17.78 1.41 -16.12
N VAL A 184 -17.30 0.35 -16.77
CA VAL A 184 -16.66 -0.80 -16.12
C VAL A 184 -15.30 -0.95 -16.77
N ASP A 185 -14.24 -0.92 -15.97
CA ASP A 185 -12.85 -0.98 -16.45
C ASP A 185 -12.56 0.01 -17.60
N ASP A 186 -12.97 1.27 -17.44
CA ASP A 186 -12.88 2.36 -18.42
C ASP A 186 -13.66 2.17 -19.74
N ILE A 187 -14.49 1.13 -19.85
CA ILE A 187 -15.36 0.88 -21.01
C ILE A 187 -16.75 1.46 -20.74
N TYR A 188 -17.24 2.29 -21.66
CA TYR A 188 -18.57 2.90 -21.56
C TYR A 188 -19.68 1.90 -21.85
N TYR A 189 -20.68 1.85 -20.97
CA TYR A 189 -21.92 1.10 -21.14
C TYR A 189 -23.08 2.07 -21.31
N ALA A 190 -23.88 1.85 -22.37
CA ALA A 190 -25.02 2.70 -22.69
C ALA A 190 -26.17 2.58 -21.66
N ASN A 191 -26.27 1.42 -21.02
CA ASN A 191 -27.25 1.15 -19.99
C ASN A 191 -26.53 0.80 -18.69
N PHE A 192 -27.12 1.20 -17.57
CA PHE A 192 -26.70 0.74 -16.26
C PHE A 192 -27.13 -0.72 -16.09
N ASP A 193 -26.22 -1.56 -15.65
CA ASP A 193 -26.49 -2.95 -15.30
C ASP A 193 -26.68 -3.04 -13.79
N MET A 194 -27.78 -3.68 -13.36
CA MET A 194 -28.17 -3.83 -11.96
C MET A 194 -27.68 -5.15 -11.34
N GLU A 195 -27.09 -6.06 -12.13
CA GLU A 195 -26.78 -7.43 -11.70
C GLU A 195 -25.28 -7.78 -11.75
N LEU A 196 -24.40 -6.78 -11.94
CA LEU A 196 -22.93 -6.96 -11.86
C LEU A 196 -22.48 -7.17 -10.41
#